data_AF-A0A166C823-F1
#
_entry.id   AF-A0A166C823-F1
#
_cell.length_a   1.000
_cell.length_b   1.000
_cell.length_c   1.000
_cell.angle_alpha   90.00
_cell.angle_beta   90.00
_cell.angle_gamma   90.00
#
_symmetry.space_group_name_H-M   'P 1'
#
loop_
_entity.id
_entity.type
_entity.pdbx_description
1 polymer ?
#
loop_
_entity_poly.entity_id
_entity_poly.type
_entity_poly.pdbx_seq_one_letter_code
_entity_poly.pdbx_strand_id
1 'polypeptide(L)'
;EIKVYSNESGIEGKIGAAAVLYRDGRQRTTMQYQLGSDTMHTVYEGEVVGTGLGVELLRTQKRARSASFYIDNQVCLLGTQSIRSNPGHYLLDHVHVQVERVLKHHPNLHLTMRWIPGHSDNTGNEAVDEEAKEAAKGESSAD
;
A
#
# COMPACT_ATOMS: atom_id res chain seq x y z
N GLU A 1 16.26 -4.65 7.59
CA GLU A 1 15.09 -5.23 6.91
C GLU A 1 14.29 -4.13 6.22
N ILE A 2 13.63 -4.42 5.10
CA ILE A 2 12.71 -3.48 4.44
C ILE A 2 11.31 -3.67 5.03
N LYS A 3 10.63 -2.57 5.37
CA LYS A 3 9.23 -2.58 5.79
C LYS A 3 8.47 -1.58 4.93
N VAL A 4 7.33 -1.99 4.38
CA VAL A 4 6.44 -1.12 3.61
C VAL A 4 5.09 -1.08 4.30
N TYR A 5 4.54 0.12 4.39
CA TYR A 5 3.20 0.38 4.91
C TYR A 5 2.43 1.07 3.78
N SER A 6 1.15 0.73 3.61
CA SER A 6 0.23 1.45 2.72
C SER A 6 -1.05 1.75 3.48
N ASN A 7 -1.69 2.86 3.13
CA ASN A 7 -3.03 3.19 3.62
C ASN A 7 -3.71 4.17 2.66
N GLU A 8 -5.02 4.33 2.80
CA GLU A 8 -5.86 5.35 2.21
C GLU A 8 -6.41 6.32 3.24
N SER A 9 -6.95 7.44 2.76
CA SER A 9 -7.74 8.35 3.56
C SER A 9 -8.81 9.01 2.72
N GLY A 10 -10.04 9.01 3.25
CA GLY A 10 -11.13 9.85 2.76
C GLY A 10 -11.30 11.09 3.64
N ILE A 11 -10.88 12.27 3.16
CA ILE A 11 -11.02 13.52 3.92
C ILE A 11 -11.50 14.64 2.98
N GLU A 12 -12.36 15.54 3.49
CA GLU A 12 -12.84 16.72 2.76
C GLU A 12 -13.43 16.42 1.36
N GLY A 13 -14.11 15.28 1.21
CA GLY A 13 -14.72 14.88 -0.07
C GLY A 13 -13.72 14.35 -1.10
N LYS A 14 -12.51 14.01 -0.69
CA LYS A 14 -11.42 13.48 -1.53
C LYS A 14 -10.87 12.17 -0.98
N ILE A 15 -10.41 11.31 -1.89
CA ILE A 15 -9.71 10.07 -1.57
C ILE A 15 -8.22 10.24 -1.90
N GLY A 16 -7.37 9.97 -0.92
CA GLY A 16 -5.92 9.88 -1.06
C GLY A 16 -5.43 8.50 -0.69
N ALA A 17 -4.28 8.12 -1.23
CA ALA A 17 -3.59 6.88 -0.93
C ALA A 17 -2.10 7.16 -0.78
N ALA A 18 -1.44 6.41 0.10
CA ALA A 18 -0.01 6.55 0.33
C ALA A 18 0.65 5.21 0.61
N ALA A 19 1.97 5.20 0.43
CA ALA A 19 2.84 4.14 0.90
C ALA A 19 4.15 4.72 1.44
N VAL A 20 4.65 4.12 2.51
CA VAL A 20 5.90 4.52 3.16
C VAL A 20 6.83 3.31 3.26
N LEU A 21 8.07 3.48 2.82
CA LEU A 21 9.12 2.47 2.91
C LEU A 21 10.16 2.83 3.96
N TYR A 22 10.35 1.91 4.91
CA TYR A 22 11.44 1.93 5.87
C TYR A 22 12.52 0.93 5.48
N ARG A 23 13.78 1.32 5.70
CA ARG A 23 14.93 0.43 5.60
C ARG A 23 15.85 0.62 6.78
N ASP A 24 16.05 -0.46 7.52
CA ASP A 24 16.89 -0.50 8.73
C ASP A 24 16.43 0.54 9.77
N GLY A 25 15.11 0.59 9.99
CA GLY A 25 14.47 1.46 10.98
C GLY A 25 14.31 2.93 10.58
N ARG A 26 14.75 3.32 9.38
CA ARG A 26 14.65 4.70 8.87
C ARG A 26 13.68 4.78 7.71
N GLN A 27 12.77 5.75 7.74
CA GLN A 27 11.94 6.11 6.58
C GLN A 27 12.85 6.57 5.44
N ARG A 28 12.66 6.00 4.25
CA ARG A 28 13.51 6.26 3.09
C ARG A 28 12.77 6.95 1.97
N THR A 29 11.54 6.53 1.72
CA THR A 29 10.77 7.01 0.58
C THR A 29 9.29 6.89 0.92
N THR A 30 8.53 7.91 0.52
CA THR A 30 7.07 7.97 0.54
C THR A 30 6.60 8.07 -0.90
N MET A 31 5.47 7.45 -1.23
CA MET A 31 4.68 7.71 -2.43
C MET A 31 3.26 8.06 -2.01
N GLN A 32 2.67 9.04 -2.68
CA GLN A 32 1.32 9.54 -2.41
C GLN A 32 0.58 9.78 -3.72
N TYR A 33 -0.73 9.56 -3.71
CA TYR A 33 -1.58 9.78 -4.86
C TYR A 33 -2.98 10.23 -4.43
N GLN A 34 -3.47 11.35 -4.97
CA GLN A 34 -4.86 11.76 -4.83
C GLN A 34 -5.70 11.12 -5.94
N LEU A 35 -6.64 10.26 -5.58
CA LEU A 35 -7.52 9.62 -6.55
C LEU A 35 -8.55 10.60 -7.11
N GLY A 36 -9.09 11.48 -6.25
CA GLY A 36 -10.09 12.46 -6.65
C GLY A 36 -11.25 12.52 -5.67
N SER A 37 -12.45 12.88 -6.13
CA SER A 37 -13.62 13.00 -5.26
C SER A 37 -14.11 11.65 -4.72
N ASP A 38 -14.53 11.62 -3.47
CA ASP A 38 -15.21 10.48 -2.82
C ASP A 38 -16.55 10.08 -3.46
N THR A 39 -17.12 10.94 -4.32
CA THR A 39 -18.29 10.62 -5.16
C THR A 39 -17.94 9.77 -6.37
N MET A 40 -16.68 9.78 -6.79
CA MET A 40 -16.16 9.06 -7.96
C MET A 40 -15.25 7.89 -7.57
N HIS A 41 -14.55 8.03 -6.44
CA HIS A 41 -13.61 7.05 -5.93
C HIS A 41 -14.00 6.60 -4.54
N THR A 42 -13.79 5.32 -4.28
CA THR A 42 -14.05 4.69 -3.00
C THR A 42 -12.77 4.56 -2.20
N VAL A 43 -12.93 4.49 -0.88
CA VAL A 43 -11.87 4.07 0.06
C VAL A 43 -11.23 2.75 -0.40
N TYR A 44 -12.03 1.84 -0.96
CA TYR A 44 -11.57 0.58 -1.52
C TYR A 44 -10.61 0.74 -2.72
N GLU A 45 -10.84 1.71 -3.59
CA GLU A 45 -9.90 2.01 -4.67
C GLU A 45 -8.63 2.66 -4.13
N GLY A 46 -8.75 3.53 -3.11
CA GLY A 46 -7.62 4.12 -2.40
C GLY A 46 -6.67 3.07 -1.83
N GLU A 47 -7.22 2.06 -1.17
CA GLU A 47 -6.51 0.90 -0.64
C GLU A 47 -5.65 0.18 -1.68
N VAL A 48 -6.23 -0.06 -2.85
CA VAL A 48 -5.55 -0.77 -3.93
C VAL A 48 -4.46 0.08 -4.55
N VAL A 49 -4.73 1.38 -4.73
CA VAL A 49 -3.71 2.34 -5.19
C VAL A 49 -2.57 2.39 -4.18
N GLY A 50 -2.84 2.54 -2.88
CA GLY A 50 -1.84 2.56 -1.82
C GLY A 50 -0.97 1.30 -1.82
N THR A 51 -1.61 0.13 -1.96
CA THR A 51 -0.88 -1.14 -2.11
C THR A 51 0.03 -1.13 -3.34
N GLY A 52 -0.46 -0.66 -4.49
CA GLY A 52 0.31 -0.51 -5.72
C GLY A 52 1.53 0.42 -5.54
N LEU A 53 1.35 1.57 -4.89
CA LEU A 53 2.44 2.49 -4.55
C LEU A 53 3.49 1.79 -3.68
N GLY A 54 3.08 1.01 -2.69
CA GLY A 54 4.01 0.25 -1.84
C GLY A 54 4.79 -0.82 -2.60
N VAL A 55 4.15 -1.50 -3.56
CA VAL A 55 4.82 -2.50 -4.41
C VAL A 55 5.82 -1.81 -5.34
N GLU A 56 5.49 -0.63 -5.86
CA GLU A 56 6.40 0.17 -6.67
C GLU A 56 7.61 0.67 -5.85
N LEU A 57 7.40 1.12 -4.62
CA LEU A 57 8.48 1.44 -3.67
C LEU A 57 9.43 0.26 -3.46
N LEU A 58 8.91 -0.97 -3.35
CA LEU A 58 9.71 -2.20 -3.26
C LEU A 58 10.49 -2.46 -4.54
N ARG A 59 9.87 -2.29 -5.70
CA ARG A 59 10.49 -2.50 -7.01
C ARG A 59 11.74 -1.65 -7.17
N THR A 60 11.69 -0.40 -6.75
CA THR A 60 12.80 0.57 -6.88
C THR A 60 13.97 0.32 -5.91
N GLN A 61 13.81 -0.55 -4.89
CA GLN A 61 14.88 -0.80 -3.92
C GLN A 61 16.04 -1.59 -4.52
N LYS A 62 17.28 -1.13 -4.26
CA LYS A 62 18.47 -1.92 -4.59
C LYS A 62 18.71 -3.03 -3.56
N ARG A 63 18.92 -4.26 -4.05
CA ARG A 63 19.30 -5.45 -3.27
C ARG A 63 18.28 -5.81 -2.17
N ALA A 64 16.99 -5.81 -2.51
CA ALA A 64 15.96 -6.30 -1.60
C ALA A 64 16.11 -7.82 -1.42
N ARG A 65 16.33 -8.28 -0.17
CA ARG A 65 16.44 -9.70 0.18
C ARG A 65 15.35 -10.17 1.14
N SER A 66 14.87 -9.26 1.99
CA SER A 66 13.75 -9.51 2.90
C SER A 66 12.95 -8.24 3.05
N ALA A 67 11.63 -8.36 2.85
CA ALA A 67 10.69 -7.28 3.02
C ALA A 67 9.41 -7.77 3.71
N SER A 68 8.89 -6.95 4.62
CA SER A 68 7.56 -7.10 5.19
C SER A 68 6.66 -5.99 4.66
N PHE A 69 5.52 -6.34 4.07
CA PHE A 69 4.49 -5.41 3.62
C PHE A 69 3.34 -5.45 4.63
N TYR A 70 3.02 -4.32 5.23
CA TYR A 70 1.98 -4.15 6.23
C TYR A 70 0.76 -3.47 5.61
N ILE A 71 -0.40 -4.08 5.78
CA ILE A 71 -1.69 -3.63 5.22
C ILE A 71 -2.71 -3.66 6.36
N ASP A 72 -3.51 -2.62 6.52
CA ASP A 72 -4.50 -2.47 7.58
C ASP A 72 -5.93 -2.85 7.17
N ASN A 73 -6.21 -2.93 5.87
CA ASN A 73 -7.53 -3.26 5.37
C ASN A 73 -7.94 -4.75 5.43
N GLN A 74 -9.08 -4.96 6.09
CA GLN A 74 -9.79 -6.23 6.30
C GLN A 74 -10.13 -6.99 5.00
N VAL A 75 -10.07 -6.37 3.82
CA VAL A 75 -10.33 -7.00 2.51
C VAL A 75 -9.22 -7.98 2.11
N CYS A 76 -7.96 -7.74 2.49
CA CYS A 76 -6.90 -8.75 2.31
C CYS A 76 -7.15 -10.00 3.16
N LEU A 77 -7.80 -9.86 4.32
CA LEU A 77 -8.18 -10.99 5.19
C LEU A 77 -9.35 -11.80 4.60
N LEU A 78 -10.31 -11.14 3.94
CA LEU A 78 -11.48 -11.78 3.33
C LEU A 78 -11.19 -12.40 1.95
N GLY A 79 -10.26 -11.83 1.17
CA GLY A 79 -9.87 -12.35 -0.15
C GLY A 79 -8.89 -13.53 -0.11
N THR A 80 -8.09 -13.66 0.95
CA THR A 80 -7.12 -14.77 1.10
C THR A 80 -7.73 -16.04 1.70
N GLN A 81 -8.92 -15.96 2.32
CA GLN A 81 -9.60 -17.10 2.95
C GLN A 81 -10.76 -17.69 2.13
N SER A 82 -11.16 -17.08 1.01
CA SER A 82 -12.33 -17.52 0.23
C SER A 82 -12.00 -17.79 -1.25
N ILE A 83 -12.17 -19.04 -1.69
CA ILE A 83 -12.07 -19.50 -3.09
C ILE A 83 -13.32 -19.05 -3.91
N ARG A 84 -13.97 -17.93 -3.53
CA ARG A 84 -15.16 -17.42 -4.25
C ARG A 84 -14.95 -15.98 -4.67
N SER A 85 -15.08 -15.79 -5.99
CA SER A 85 -14.95 -14.54 -6.73
C SER A 85 -15.83 -13.44 -6.13
N ASN A 86 -15.25 -12.59 -5.29
CA ASN A 86 -15.87 -11.33 -4.90
C ASN A 86 -15.54 -10.24 -5.93
N PRO A 87 -16.38 -9.19 -6.08
CA PRO A 87 -16.19 -8.11 -7.06
C PRO A 87 -14.85 -7.36 -6.95
N GLY A 88 -14.09 -7.55 -5.87
CA GLY A 88 -12.76 -6.97 -5.65
C GLY A 88 -11.56 -7.85 -6.06
N HIS A 89 -11.77 -9.05 -6.59
CA HIS A 89 -10.66 -9.94 -6.97
C HIS A 89 -9.79 -9.37 -8.10
N TYR A 90 -10.36 -8.59 -9.02
CA TYR A 90 -9.58 -8.00 -10.11
C TYR A 90 -8.54 -6.98 -9.63
N LEU A 91 -8.77 -6.33 -8.49
CA LEU A 91 -7.81 -5.43 -7.89
C LEU A 91 -6.70 -6.19 -7.16
N LEU A 92 -7.02 -7.34 -6.55
CA LEU A 92 -6.02 -8.29 -6.09
C LEU A 92 -5.19 -8.82 -7.26
N ASP A 93 -5.79 -9.12 -8.42
CA ASP A 93 -5.07 -9.55 -9.61
C ASP A 93 -4.05 -8.48 -10.07
N HIS A 94 -4.42 -7.19 -10.01
CA HIS A 94 -3.49 -6.11 -10.33
C HIS A 94 -2.30 -6.08 -9.38
N VAL A 95 -2.56 -6.15 -8.06
CA VAL A 95 -1.51 -6.22 -7.04
C VAL A 95 -0.65 -7.48 -7.23
N HIS A 96 -1.26 -8.63 -7.53
CA HIS A 96 -0.56 -9.88 -7.82
C HIS A 96 0.41 -9.73 -9.00
N VAL A 97 -0.04 -9.14 -10.11
CA VAL A 97 0.81 -8.87 -11.28
C VAL A 97 1.97 -7.93 -10.92
N GLN A 98 1.73 -6.91 -10.09
CA GLN A 98 2.80 -6.02 -9.65
C GLN A 98 3.80 -6.74 -8.73
N VAL A 99 3.34 -7.54 -7.78
CA VAL A 99 4.18 -8.35 -6.89
C VAL A 99 5.01 -9.34 -7.69
N GLU A 100 4.44 -10.01 -8.70
CA GLU A 100 5.19 -10.90 -9.59
C GLU A 100 6.34 -10.16 -10.30
N ARG A 101 6.10 -8.92 -10.76
CA ARG A 101 7.16 -8.09 -11.37
C ARG A 101 8.27 -7.78 -10.36
N VAL A 102 7.92 -7.49 -9.12
CA VAL A 102 8.91 -7.28 -8.04
C VAL A 102 9.71 -8.55 -7.76
N LEU A 103 9.08 -9.72 -7.67
CA LEU A 103 9.77 -10.99 -7.45
C LEU A 103 10.66 -11.40 -8.64
N LYS A 104 10.24 -11.09 -9.87
CA LYS A 104 11.09 -11.25 -11.07
C LYS A 104 12.29 -10.29 -11.05
N HIS A 105 12.09 -9.05 -10.59
CA HIS A 105 13.16 -8.06 -10.47
C HIS A 105 14.14 -8.36 -9.32
N HIS A 106 13.62 -8.93 -8.23
CA HIS A 106 14.38 -9.33 -7.03
C HIS A 106 14.22 -10.84 -6.77
N PRO A 107 14.91 -11.72 -7.51
CA PRO A 107 14.69 -13.18 -7.44
C PRO A 107 15.03 -13.82 -6.09
N ASN A 108 15.77 -13.11 -5.23
CA ASN A 108 16.13 -13.57 -3.88
C ASN A 108 15.35 -12.85 -2.78
N LEU A 109 14.28 -12.12 -3.12
CA LEU A 109 13.44 -11.43 -2.16
C LEU A 109 12.50 -12.42 -1.48
N HIS A 110 12.60 -12.51 -0.16
CA HIS A 110 11.55 -13.06 0.68
C HIS A 110 10.58 -11.93 1.06
N LEU A 111 9.41 -11.91 0.43
CA LEU A 111 8.35 -10.94 0.70
C LEU A 111 7.28 -11.57 1.60
N THR A 112 7.02 -10.93 2.74
CA THR A 112 5.97 -11.35 3.68
C THR A 112 4.88 -10.29 3.74
N MET A 113 3.64 -10.65 3.43
CA MET A 113 2.49 -9.79 3.68
C MET A 113 1.99 -9.99 5.12
N ARG A 114 1.74 -8.89 5.82
CA ARG A 114 1.35 -8.86 7.22
C ARG A 114 0.13 -7.98 7.37
N TRP A 115 -0.96 -8.56 7.85
CA TRP A 115 -2.10 -7.77 8.29
C TRP A 115 -1.77 -7.10 9.63
N ILE A 116 -2.13 -5.83 9.77
CA ILE A 116 -2.09 -5.08 11.02
C ILE A 116 -3.47 -4.50 11.32
N PRO A 117 -3.87 -4.38 12.59
CA PRO A 117 -5.10 -3.66 12.90
C PRO A 117 -4.93 -2.18 12.55
N GLY A 118 -5.91 -1.61 11.83
CA GLY A 118 -5.97 -0.16 11.60
C GLY A 118 -5.92 0.61 12.92
N HIS A 119 -5.26 1.77 12.91
CA HIS A 119 -5.02 2.61 14.08
C HIS A 119 -4.27 1.92 15.24
N SER A 120 -3.45 0.91 14.95
CA SER A 120 -2.47 0.42 15.91
C SER A 120 -1.32 1.42 16.00
N ASP A 121 -1.04 1.95 17.20
CA ASP A 121 0.07 2.85 17.53
C ASP A 121 1.45 2.23 17.21
N ASN A 122 1.75 2.09 15.94
CA ASN A 122 3.07 1.73 15.44
C ASN A 122 3.50 2.79 14.43
N THR A 123 4.74 3.24 14.56
CA THR A 123 5.30 4.40 13.85
C THR A 123 5.12 4.34 12.34
N GLY A 124 5.11 3.14 11.74
CA GLY A 124 4.93 2.98 10.29
C GLY A 124 3.48 3.18 9.85
N ASN A 125 2.52 2.71 10.63
CA ASN A 125 1.10 2.91 10.35
C ASN A 125 0.72 4.39 10.51
N GLU A 126 1.09 5.00 11.63
CA GLU A 126 0.86 6.43 11.86
C GLU A 126 1.46 7.30 10.75
N ALA A 127 2.67 6.97 10.29
CA ALA A 127 3.30 7.70 9.20
C ALA A 127 2.50 7.60 7.90
N VAL A 128 2.04 6.40 7.51
CA VAL A 128 1.29 6.26 6.26
C VAL A 128 -0.12 6.85 6.35
N ASP A 129 -0.77 6.82 7.52
CA ASP A 129 -2.07 7.47 7.76
C ASP A 129 -1.97 8.99 7.52
N GLU A 130 -0.92 9.63 8.03
CA GLU A 130 -0.69 11.06 7.81
C GLU A 130 -0.42 11.35 6.32
N GLU A 131 0.42 10.55 5.67
CA GLU A 131 0.74 10.74 4.26
C GLU A 131 -0.49 10.54 3.37
N ALA A 132 -1.39 9.61 3.70
CA ALA A 132 -2.64 9.40 2.98
C ALA A 132 -3.62 10.58 3.14
N LYS A 133 -3.66 11.20 4.33
CA LYS A 133 -4.46 12.41 4.57
C LYS A 133 -3.92 13.59 3.77
N GLU A 134 -2.60 13.79 3.74
CA GLU A 134 -1.98 14.83 2.92
C GLU A 134 -2.22 14.58 1.42
N ALA A 135 -2.20 13.31 1.00
CA ALA A 135 -2.57 12.94 -0.36
C ALA A 135 -4.00 13.33 -0.70
N ALA A 136 -4.94 13.06 0.20
CA ALA A 136 -6.34 13.44 0.02
C ALA A 136 -6.53 14.97 -0.03
N LYS A 137 -5.68 15.75 0.62
CA LYS A 137 -5.67 17.24 0.56
C LYS A 137 -5.00 17.80 -0.72
N GLY A 138 -4.35 16.97 -1.52
CA GLY A 138 -3.81 17.34 -2.83
C GLY A 138 -2.30 17.18 -2.99
N GLU A 139 -1.58 16.63 -2.01
CA GLU A 139 -0.17 16.30 -2.17
C GLU A 139 -0.01 14.99 -2.96
N SER A 140 0.49 15.05 -4.19
CA SER A 140 0.75 13.83 -4.98
C SER A 140 2.22 13.76 -5.35
N SER A 141 2.79 12.56 -5.20
CA SER A 141 4.10 12.27 -5.77
C SER A 141 3.98 12.28 -7.30
N ALA A 142 4.90 12.94 -8.00
CA ALA A 142 4.89 12.96 -9.46
C ALA A 142 5.10 11.54 -10.03
N ASP A 143 4.31 11.20 -11.06
CA ASP A 143 4.35 9.93 -11.81
C ASP A 143 5.74 9.58 -12.40
#